data_AF-K1SGF1-F1
#
_entry.id   AF-K1SGF1-F1
#
_cell.length_a   1.000
_cell.length_b   1.000
_cell.length_c   1.000
_cell.angle_alpha   90.00
_cell.angle_beta   90.00
_cell.angle_gamma   90.00
#
_symmetry.space_group_name_H-M   'P 1'
#
loop_
_entity.id
_entity.type
_entity.pdbx_description
1 polymer ?
#
loop_
_entity_poly.entity_id
_entity_poly.type
_entity_poly.pdbx_seq_one_letter_code
_entity_poly.pdbx_strand_id
1 'polypeptide(L)'
;MGTLKPKKTVKRALSPELQMLQGLLSQMVEKELADKERDRQILIAKETADKAVATTENIKEAVKPVFDNWRSEINSKFNRIQKGAGAEFKMLRTEMYTELERRAGCYLNTRLRNKRKRMAENGCTKTEINSLNKMDVIDDDKKLREIFSKIVTEYEIKYCA
;
A
#
# COMPACT_ATOMS: atom_id res chain seq x y z
N MET A 1 -31.73 57.13 29.86
CA MET A 1 -31.94 56.55 28.51
C MET A 1 -31.43 57.55 27.46
N GLY A 2 -30.13 57.53 27.15
CA GLY A 2 -29.50 58.45 26.19
C GLY A 2 -29.15 57.73 24.92
N THR A 3 -29.98 57.86 23.89
CA THR A 3 -29.88 57.15 22.62
C THR A 3 -28.62 57.54 21.83
N LEU A 4 -27.93 56.52 21.32
CA LEU A 4 -26.85 56.61 20.34
C LEU A 4 -27.24 57.49 19.14
N LYS A 5 -26.32 58.35 18.70
CA LYS A 5 -26.29 58.90 17.34
C LYS A 5 -24.89 58.77 16.73
N PRO A 6 -24.81 58.67 15.39
CA PRO A 6 -24.05 57.62 14.72
C PRO A 6 -22.64 58.05 14.28
N LYS A 7 -21.73 57.07 14.12
CA LYS A 7 -20.43 57.17 13.42
C LYS A 7 -20.59 57.51 11.91
N LYS A 8 -21.35 58.55 11.54
CA LYS A 8 -21.59 58.97 10.14
C LYS A 8 -20.90 60.28 9.73
N THR A 9 -20.19 60.94 10.64
CA THR A 9 -19.69 62.31 10.40
C THR A 9 -18.25 62.42 9.89
N VAL A 10 -17.47 61.35 9.81
CA VAL A 10 -16.04 61.45 9.39
C VAL A 10 -15.84 61.26 7.88
N LYS A 11 -16.80 60.66 7.15
CA LYS A 11 -16.65 60.36 5.70
C LYS A 11 -16.60 61.60 4.80
N ARG A 12 -17.05 62.77 5.29
CA ARG A 12 -17.22 64.00 4.48
C ARG A 12 -16.13 65.07 4.65
N ALA A 13 -15.07 64.79 5.40
CA ALA A 13 -13.97 65.73 5.65
C ALA A 13 -12.58 65.18 5.26
N LEU A 14 -12.55 64.22 4.33
CA LEU A 14 -11.30 63.66 3.80
C LEU A 14 -11.03 64.30 2.44
N SER A 15 -9.78 64.70 2.18
CA SER A 15 -9.38 65.18 0.85
C SER A 15 -9.73 64.12 -0.21
N PRO A 16 -9.96 64.52 -1.48
CA PRO A 16 -10.23 63.56 -2.56
C PRO A 16 -9.21 62.41 -2.62
N GLU A 17 -7.95 62.73 -2.35
CA GLU A 17 -6.83 61.78 -2.27
C GLU A 17 -7.01 60.76 -1.13
N LEU A 18 -7.47 61.20 0.05
CA LEU A 18 -7.71 60.31 1.19
C LEU A 18 -8.97 59.44 1.01
N GLN A 19 -9.99 59.93 0.29
CA GLN A 19 -11.15 59.11 -0.08
C GLN A 19 -10.77 58.02 -1.10
N MET A 20 -9.92 58.35 -2.06
CA MET A 20 -9.36 57.36 -3.00
C MET A 20 -8.52 56.30 -2.27
N LEU A 21 -7.65 56.73 -1.34
CA LEU A 21 -6.83 55.81 -0.55
C LEU A 21 -7.70 54.85 0.29
N GLN A 22 -8.79 55.34 0.89
CA GLN A 22 -9.73 54.51 1.64
C GLN A 22 -10.42 53.46 0.76
N GLY A 23 -10.80 53.84 -0.47
CA GLY A 23 -11.37 52.91 -1.45
C GLY A 23 -10.37 51.82 -1.86
N LEU A 24 -9.13 52.22 -2.16
CA LEU A 24 -8.05 51.29 -2.52
C LEU A 24 -7.71 50.32 -1.38
N LEU A 25 -7.64 50.80 -0.14
CA LEU A 25 -7.45 49.97 1.06
C LEU A 25 -8.58 48.96 1.23
N SER A 26 -9.84 49.39 1.04
CA SER A 26 -10.99 48.49 1.17
C SER A 26 -10.94 47.38 0.10
N GLN A 27 -10.60 47.73 -1.14
CA GLN A 27 -10.43 46.77 -2.23
C GLN A 27 -9.27 45.81 -1.99
N MET A 28 -8.16 46.28 -1.39
CA MET A 28 -7.00 45.44 -1.06
C MET A 28 -7.32 44.44 0.05
N VAL A 29 -8.07 44.86 1.07
CA VAL A 29 -8.56 43.98 2.14
C VAL A 29 -9.51 42.91 1.59
N GLU A 30 -10.45 43.28 0.73
CA GLU A 30 -11.35 42.33 0.08
C GLU A 30 -10.58 41.31 -0.78
N LYS A 31 -9.56 41.77 -1.51
CA LYS A 31 -8.71 40.91 -2.33
C LYS A 31 -7.90 39.92 -1.47
N GLU A 32 -7.26 40.36 -0.39
CA GLU A 32 -6.54 39.46 0.51
C GLU A 32 -7.46 38.40 1.14
N LEU A 33 -8.69 38.77 1.51
CA LEU A 33 -9.67 37.83 2.06
C LEU A 33 -10.10 36.79 1.02
N ALA A 34 -10.33 37.22 -0.23
CA ALA A 34 -10.68 36.32 -1.33
C ALA A 34 -9.53 35.39 -1.71
N ASP A 35 -8.29 35.86 -1.65
CA ASP A 35 -7.10 35.06 -1.94
C ASP A 35 -6.89 33.99 -0.85
N LYS A 36 -7.05 34.33 0.43
CA LYS A 36 -7.01 33.35 1.53
C LYS A 36 -8.08 32.26 1.43
N GLU A 37 -9.28 32.62 0.97
CA GLU A 37 -10.36 31.65 0.77
C GLU A 37 -10.08 30.74 -0.43
N ARG A 38 -9.52 31.29 -1.52
CA ARG A 38 -9.05 30.47 -2.66
C ARG A 38 -7.98 29.47 -2.23
N ASP A 39 -7.01 29.89 -1.43
CA ASP A 39 -5.95 29.00 -0.95
C ASP A 39 -6.51 27.85 -0.10
N ARG A 40 -7.51 28.13 0.74
CA ARG A 40 -8.24 27.09 1.49
C ARG A 40 -8.95 26.11 0.58
N GLN A 41 -9.66 26.58 -0.44
CA GLN A 41 -10.37 25.71 -1.37
C GLN A 41 -9.42 24.87 -2.24
N ILE A 42 -8.27 25.42 -2.64
CA ILE A 42 -7.22 24.67 -3.36
C ILE A 42 -6.66 23.55 -2.48
N LEU A 43 -6.44 23.80 -1.19
CA LEU A 43 -5.95 22.78 -0.26
C LEU A 43 -6.94 21.62 -0.11
N ILE A 44 -8.23 21.94 0.06
CA ILE A 44 -9.30 20.93 0.17
C ILE A 44 -9.44 20.16 -1.15
N ALA A 45 -9.38 20.84 -2.30
CA ALA A 45 -9.46 20.20 -3.60
C ALA A 45 -8.27 19.23 -3.85
N LYS A 46 -7.06 19.62 -3.44
CA LYS A 46 -5.88 18.74 -3.49
C LYS A 46 -6.04 17.52 -2.60
N GLU A 47 -6.44 17.70 -1.34
CA GLU A 47 -6.65 16.58 -0.41
C GLU A 47 -7.74 15.61 -0.92
N THR A 48 -8.80 16.14 -1.52
CA THR A 48 -9.88 15.33 -2.09
C THR A 48 -9.42 14.60 -3.35
N ALA A 49 -8.60 15.25 -4.19
CA ALA A 49 -7.99 14.63 -5.36
C ALA A 49 -7.02 13.51 -4.96
N ASP A 50 -6.18 13.73 -3.95
CA ASP A 50 -5.24 12.72 -3.45
C ASP A 50 -5.98 11.50 -2.87
N LYS A 51 -7.08 11.72 -2.14
CA LYS A 51 -7.95 10.63 -1.65
C LYS A 51 -8.67 9.90 -2.79
N ALA A 52 -9.10 10.62 -3.84
CA ALA A 52 -9.72 10.02 -5.03
C ALA A 52 -8.70 9.20 -5.84
N VAL A 53 -7.47 9.69 -6.01
CA VAL A 53 -6.38 8.94 -6.66
C VAL A 53 -6.08 7.67 -5.86
N ALA A 54 -5.90 7.76 -4.54
CA ALA A 54 -5.64 6.59 -3.70
C ALA A 54 -6.77 5.54 -3.75
N THR A 55 -8.03 5.96 -3.79
CA THR A 55 -9.18 5.03 -3.91
C THR A 55 -9.28 4.41 -5.31
N THR A 56 -9.02 5.18 -6.36
CA THR A 56 -9.00 4.65 -7.74
C THR A 56 -7.82 3.71 -8.02
N GLU A 57 -6.64 3.94 -7.44
CA GLU A 57 -5.51 3.00 -7.51
C GLU A 57 -5.84 1.67 -6.82
N ASN A 58 -6.42 1.71 -5.62
CA ASN A 58 -6.88 0.52 -4.90
C ASN A 58 -7.95 -0.28 -5.68
N ILE A 59 -8.88 0.39 -6.36
CA ILE A 59 -9.91 -0.27 -7.18
C ILE A 59 -9.30 -0.85 -8.47
N LYS A 60 -8.35 -0.14 -9.10
CA LYS A 60 -7.67 -0.61 -10.32
C LYS A 60 -6.79 -1.84 -10.06
N GLU A 61 -6.25 -1.98 -8.85
CA GLU A 61 -5.55 -3.18 -8.39
C GLU A 61 -6.50 -4.37 -8.21
N ALA A 62 -7.72 -4.13 -7.74
CA ALA A 62 -8.74 -5.17 -7.52
C ALA A 62 -9.38 -5.74 -8.81
N VAL A 63 -9.31 -5.03 -9.94
CA VAL A 63 -10.02 -5.37 -11.20
C VAL A 63 -9.10 -5.97 -12.27
N LYS A 64 -7.77 -5.92 -12.12
CA LYS A 64 -6.88 -6.66 -13.02
C LYS A 64 -6.99 -8.16 -12.70
N PRO A 65 -6.89 -9.07 -13.69
CA PRO A 65 -6.52 -10.43 -13.37
C PRO A 65 -5.18 -10.33 -12.64
N VAL A 66 -5.20 -10.56 -11.32
CA VAL A 66 -3.99 -10.64 -10.51
C VAL A 66 -3.23 -11.79 -11.12
N PHE A 67 -2.25 -11.48 -11.97
CA PHE A 67 -1.24 -12.46 -12.33
C PHE A 67 -0.61 -12.83 -11.00
N ASP A 68 -0.95 -14.02 -10.54
CA ASP A 68 -0.55 -14.50 -9.24
C ASP A 68 0.97 -14.68 -9.24
N ASN A 69 1.66 -13.63 -8.78
CA ASN A 69 3.11 -13.49 -8.80
C ASN A 69 3.74 -14.00 -7.48
N TRP A 70 2.95 -14.64 -6.62
CA TRP A 70 3.33 -15.02 -5.27
C TRP A 70 4.67 -15.74 -5.21
N ARG A 71 4.92 -16.67 -6.13
CA ARG A 71 6.18 -17.41 -6.18
C ARG A 71 7.38 -16.50 -6.42
N SER A 72 7.23 -15.49 -7.29
CA SER A 72 8.27 -14.49 -7.56
C SER A 72 8.52 -13.61 -6.34
N GLU A 73 7.46 -13.20 -5.64
CA GLU A 73 7.56 -12.38 -4.43
C GLU A 73 8.27 -13.13 -3.30
N ILE A 74 7.89 -14.39 -3.06
CA ILE A 74 8.53 -15.25 -2.06
C ILE A 74 10.00 -15.48 -2.38
N ASN A 75 10.34 -15.74 -3.64
CA ASN A 75 11.74 -15.89 -4.05
C ASN A 75 12.55 -14.59 -3.87
N SER A 76 11.94 -13.44 -4.15
CA SER A 76 12.57 -12.13 -3.92
C SER A 76 12.84 -11.90 -2.43
N LYS A 77 11.88 -12.25 -1.56
CA LYS A 77 12.06 -12.21 -0.10
C LYS A 77 13.17 -13.15 0.35
N PHE A 78 13.24 -14.39 -0.16
CA PHE A 78 14.34 -15.30 0.17
C PHE A 78 15.71 -14.73 -0.16
N ASN A 79 15.85 -14.08 -1.32
CA ASN A 79 17.13 -13.49 -1.71
C ASN A 79 17.54 -12.36 -0.75
N ARG A 80 16.58 -11.56 -0.26
CA ARG A 80 16.85 -10.54 0.76
C ARG A 80 17.23 -11.15 2.10
N ILE A 81 16.43 -12.11 2.59
CA ILE A 81 16.69 -12.81 3.86
C ILE A 81 18.05 -13.50 3.83
N GLN A 82 18.39 -14.17 2.73
CA GLN A 82 19.66 -14.88 2.60
C GLN A 82 20.85 -13.91 2.71
N LYS A 83 20.77 -12.76 2.05
CA LYS A 83 21.79 -11.71 2.13
C LYS A 83 21.91 -11.15 3.55
N GLY A 84 20.79 -10.91 4.23
CA GLY A 84 20.78 -10.40 5.60
C GLY A 84 21.28 -11.41 6.64
N ALA A 85 20.93 -12.68 6.46
CA ALA A 85 21.31 -13.76 7.39
C ALA A 85 22.75 -14.26 7.20
N GLY A 86 23.37 -14.02 6.04
CA GLY A 86 24.69 -14.58 5.70
C GLY A 86 24.72 -16.12 5.64
N ALA A 87 23.55 -16.76 5.53
CA ALA A 87 23.37 -18.20 5.60
C ALA A 87 23.22 -18.83 4.20
N GLU A 88 23.37 -20.15 4.11
CA GLU A 88 23.07 -20.88 2.88
C GLU A 88 21.57 -20.91 2.57
N PHE A 89 21.21 -20.70 1.30
CA PHE A 89 19.82 -20.78 0.84
C PHE A 89 19.12 -22.09 1.22
N LYS A 90 19.85 -23.21 1.16
CA LYS A 90 19.30 -24.54 1.45
C LYS A 90 18.91 -24.67 2.92
N MET A 91 19.75 -24.15 3.82
CA MET A 91 19.51 -24.19 5.26
C MET A 91 18.28 -23.35 5.61
N LEU A 92 18.22 -22.09 5.17
CA LEU A 92 17.09 -21.18 5.40
C LEU A 92 15.77 -21.77 4.90
N ARG A 93 15.75 -22.29 3.66
CA ARG A 93 14.55 -22.92 3.11
C ARG A 93 14.12 -24.14 3.92
N THR A 94 15.06 -24.96 4.39
CA THR A 94 14.75 -26.15 5.19
C THR A 94 14.12 -25.76 6.53
N GLU A 95 14.65 -24.71 7.17
CA GLU A 95 14.13 -24.18 8.43
C GLU A 95 12.70 -23.63 8.25
N MET A 96 12.49 -22.79 7.23
CA MET A 96 11.18 -22.22 6.93
C MET A 96 10.14 -23.28 6.53
N TYR A 97 10.54 -24.33 5.81
CA TYR A 97 9.65 -25.45 5.51
C TYR A 97 9.30 -26.25 6.76
N THR A 98 10.26 -26.49 7.65
CA THR A 98 10.00 -27.14 8.94
C THR A 98 9.00 -26.32 9.77
N GLU A 99 9.17 -25.00 9.80
CA GLU A 99 8.25 -24.10 10.50
C GLU A 99 6.85 -24.08 9.86
N LEU A 100 6.77 -24.15 8.53
CA LEU A 100 5.50 -24.29 7.82
C LEU A 100 4.80 -25.60 8.18
N GLU A 101 5.52 -26.72 8.16
CA GLU A 101 5.00 -28.04 8.54
C GLU A 101 4.47 -28.04 9.99
N ARG A 102 5.21 -27.40 10.91
CA ARG A 102 4.81 -27.22 12.31
C ARG A 102 3.54 -26.39 12.46
N ARG A 103 3.45 -25.23 11.80
CA ARG A 103 2.27 -24.32 11.90
C ARG A 103 1.03 -24.88 11.19
N ALA A 104 1.22 -25.52 10.05
CA ALA A 104 0.14 -26.07 9.25
C ALA A 104 -0.32 -27.46 9.72
N GLY A 105 0.48 -28.15 10.55
CA GLY A 105 0.21 -29.51 11.00
C GLY A 105 0.24 -30.51 9.83
N CYS A 106 1.20 -30.37 8.92
CA CYS A 106 1.26 -31.19 7.72
C CYS A 106 2.69 -31.57 7.33
N TYR A 107 2.82 -32.56 6.44
CA TYR A 107 4.10 -32.99 5.89
C TYR A 107 4.17 -32.73 4.38
N LEU A 108 5.00 -31.79 3.95
CA LEU A 108 5.18 -31.37 2.56
C LEU A 108 5.73 -32.52 1.70
N ASN A 109 6.62 -33.35 2.25
CA ASN A 109 7.15 -34.51 1.51
C ASN A 109 6.04 -35.53 1.16
N THR A 110 5.11 -35.78 2.10
CA THR A 110 3.95 -36.65 1.87
C THR A 110 3.01 -36.04 0.82
N ARG A 111 2.72 -34.74 0.93
CA ARG A 111 1.90 -34.02 -0.06
C ARG A 111 2.53 -34.02 -1.45
N LEU A 112 3.85 -33.83 -1.54
CA LEU A 112 4.60 -33.88 -2.80
C LEU A 112 4.53 -35.27 -3.43
N ARG A 113 4.73 -36.34 -2.65
CA ARG A 113 4.58 -37.73 -3.12
C ARG A 113 3.16 -37.98 -3.65
N ASN A 114 2.14 -37.54 -2.92
CA ASN A 114 0.75 -37.70 -3.34
C ASN A 114 0.45 -36.90 -4.63
N LYS A 115 1.00 -35.68 -4.76
CA LYS A 115 0.89 -34.88 -6.00
C LYS A 115 1.53 -35.60 -7.19
N ARG A 116 2.74 -36.16 -7.01
CA ARG A 116 3.43 -36.96 -8.05
C ARG A 116 2.62 -38.19 -8.44
N LYS A 117 2.01 -38.90 -7.48
CA LYS A 117 1.14 -40.06 -7.75
C LYS A 117 -0.08 -39.66 -8.59
N ARG A 118 -0.79 -38.60 -8.22
CA ARG A 118 -1.95 -38.10 -8.99
C ARG A 118 -1.57 -37.68 -10.41
N MET A 119 -0.43 -37.01 -10.59
CA MET A 119 0.07 -36.64 -11.92
C MET A 119 0.41 -37.86 -12.79
N ALA A 120 0.97 -38.91 -12.19
CA ALA A 120 1.24 -40.17 -12.89
C ALA A 120 -0.06 -40.87 -13.31
N GLU A 121 -1.07 -40.90 -12.43
CA GLU A 121 -2.41 -41.44 -12.72
C GLU A 121 -3.12 -40.65 -13.82
N ASN A 122 -2.90 -39.33 -13.89
CA ASN A 122 -3.44 -38.45 -14.93
C ASN A 122 -2.67 -38.51 -16.26
N GLY A 123 -1.63 -39.35 -16.38
CA GLY A 123 -0.87 -39.53 -17.61
C GLY A 123 0.14 -38.42 -17.92
N CYS A 124 0.54 -37.59 -16.95
CA CYS A 124 1.60 -36.60 -17.14
C CYS A 124 2.95 -37.27 -17.46
N THR A 125 3.83 -36.54 -18.15
CA THR A 125 5.14 -37.06 -18.52
C THR A 125 6.04 -37.23 -17.29
N LYS A 126 7.01 -38.16 -17.37
CA LYS A 126 8.01 -38.36 -16.30
C LYS A 126 8.78 -37.08 -15.98
N THR A 127 9.04 -36.24 -16.98
CA THR A 127 9.76 -34.97 -16.81
C THR A 127 8.96 -33.98 -15.97
N GLU A 128 7.67 -33.82 -16.25
CA GLU A 128 6.77 -32.95 -15.48
C GLU A 128 6.59 -33.43 -14.03
N ILE A 129 6.55 -34.74 -13.81
CA ILE A 129 6.43 -35.31 -12.46
C ILE A 129 7.72 -35.09 -11.66
N ASN A 130 8.88 -35.23 -12.31
CA ASN A 130 10.18 -35.11 -11.65
C ASN A 130 10.57 -33.66 -11.33
N SER A 131 10.06 -32.68 -12.09
CA SER A 131 10.29 -31.25 -11.82
C SER A 131 9.54 -30.72 -10.60
N LEU A 132 8.51 -31.46 -10.12
CA LEU A 132 7.73 -31.08 -8.95
C LEU A 132 8.58 -30.98 -7.68
N ASN A 133 8.38 -29.89 -6.96
CA ASN A 133 9.08 -29.55 -5.73
C ASN A 133 8.10 -29.07 -4.64
N LYS A 134 8.62 -28.78 -3.44
CA LYS A 134 7.82 -28.35 -2.29
C LYS A 134 7.09 -27.03 -2.54
N MET A 135 7.67 -26.09 -3.28
CA MET A 135 6.99 -24.83 -3.60
C MET A 135 5.74 -25.08 -4.45
N ASP A 136 5.73 -26.07 -5.33
CA ASP A 136 4.53 -26.41 -6.13
C ASP A 136 3.42 -27.02 -5.28
N VAL A 137 3.75 -27.61 -4.12
CA VAL A 137 2.76 -28.11 -3.17
C VAL A 137 2.19 -26.96 -2.35
N ILE A 138 3.04 -26.00 -1.99
CA ILE A 138 2.62 -24.82 -1.24
C ILE A 138 1.75 -23.95 -2.15
N ASP A 139 2.16 -23.72 -3.39
CA ASP A 139 1.47 -22.87 -4.36
C ASP A 139 0.05 -23.38 -4.71
N ASP A 140 -0.17 -24.70 -4.74
CA ASP A 140 -1.48 -25.29 -4.97
C ASP A 140 -2.47 -25.11 -3.79
N ASP A 141 -1.98 -24.86 -2.58
CA ASP A 141 -2.79 -24.87 -1.35
C ASP A 141 -2.83 -23.47 -0.74
N LYS A 142 -3.98 -22.79 -0.88
CA LYS A 142 -4.19 -21.42 -0.38
C LYS A 142 -3.81 -21.25 1.11
N LYS A 143 -4.09 -22.25 1.95
CA LYS A 143 -3.75 -22.20 3.38
C LYS A 143 -2.24 -22.27 3.57
N LEU A 144 -1.56 -23.17 2.86
CA LEU A 144 -0.10 -23.27 2.93
C LEU A 144 0.58 -22.00 2.41
N ARG A 145 0.07 -21.39 1.33
CA ARG A 145 0.58 -20.10 0.83
C ARG A 145 0.48 -19.00 1.86
N GLU A 146 -0.68 -18.85 2.50
CA GLU A 146 -0.88 -17.80 3.48
C GLU A 146 0.05 -17.97 4.69
N ILE A 147 0.14 -19.19 5.23
CA ILE A 147 1.02 -19.47 6.37
C ILE A 147 2.48 -19.27 5.97
N PHE A 148 2.89 -19.72 4.78
CA PHE A 148 4.26 -19.57 4.32
C PHE A 148 4.63 -18.12 4.07
N SER A 149 3.74 -17.32 3.46
CA SER A 149 3.95 -15.89 3.30
C SER A 149 4.20 -15.19 4.63
N LYS A 150 3.46 -15.55 5.69
CA LYS A 150 3.66 -15.02 7.04
C LYS A 150 5.04 -15.40 7.59
N ILE A 151 5.42 -16.67 7.50
CA ILE A 151 6.74 -17.15 7.92
C ILE A 151 7.86 -16.38 7.19
N VAL A 152 7.77 -16.26 5.86
CA VAL A 152 8.78 -15.55 5.08
C VAL A 152 8.89 -14.09 5.47
N THR A 153 7.77 -13.41 5.73
CA THR A 153 7.78 -12.02 6.22
C THR A 153 8.36 -11.89 7.63
N GLU A 154 8.11 -12.84 8.53
CA GLU A 154 8.75 -12.84 9.86
C GLU A 154 10.27 -13.00 9.77
N TYR A 155 10.75 -13.88 8.87
CA TYR A 155 12.19 -14.02 8.62
C TYR A 155 12.78 -12.77 7.97
N GLU A 156 12.06 -12.13 7.06
CA GLU A 156 12.47 -10.86 6.46
C GLU A 156 12.68 -9.79 7.52
N ILE A 157 11.75 -9.65 8.47
CA ILE A 157 11.91 -8.73 9.60
C ILE A 157 13.09 -9.15 10.48
N LYS A 158 13.25 -10.44 10.77
CA LYS A 158 14.32 -10.94 11.65
C LYS A 158 15.74 -10.68 11.12
N TYR A 159 15.93 -10.73 9.80
CA TYR A 159 17.27 -10.69 9.19
C TYR A 159 17.54 -9.45 8.33
N CYS A 160 16.52 -8.67 7.97
CA CYS A 160 16.66 -7.49 7.11
C CYS A 160 16.19 -6.18 7.77
N ALA A 161 15.66 -6.22 8.99
CA ALA A 161 15.34 -5.02 9.78
C ALA A 161 16.58 -4.45 10.49
#